data_AF-A0A1I6TKV4-F1
#
_entry.id   AF-A0A1I6TKV4-F1
#
_cell.length_a   1.000
_cell.length_b   1.000
_cell.length_c   1.000
_cell.angle_alpha   90.00
_cell.angle_beta   90.00
_cell.angle_gamma   90.00
#
_symmetry.space_group_name_H-M   'P 1'
#
loop_
_entity.id
_entity.type
_entity.pdbx_description
1 polymer ?
#
loop_
_entity_poly.entity_id
_entity_poly.type
_entity_poly.pdbx_seq_one_letter_code
_entity_poly.pdbx_strand_id
1 'polypeptide(L)'
;MRKRYRYLWLALGLVLVFIFRLQIILPIAYISTGFLFYLFFFCWAKAKNLDESYNGWYYVLNSAKGMFYFLLSGSVLWGPVLITLFLEMKEKFKRDSKHAWMQYIKNPMQMHRDWFNNFYQ
;
A
#
# COMPACT_ATOMS: atom_id res chain seq x y z
N MET A 1 -24.03 -29.49 16.35
CA MET A 1 -23.41 -28.88 15.14
C MET A 1 -22.92 -27.43 15.31
N ARG A 2 -23.52 -26.56 16.16
CA ARG A 2 -23.11 -25.14 16.35
C ARG A 2 -21.63 -24.89 16.75
N LYS A 3 -20.99 -25.77 17.52
CA LYS A 3 -19.61 -25.56 18.01
C LYS A 3 -18.55 -25.68 16.90
N ARG A 4 -18.77 -26.50 15.86
CA ARG A 4 -17.77 -26.78 14.81
C ARG A 4 -17.57 -25.58 13.88
N TYR A 5 -18.64 -24.85 13.60
CA TYR A 5 -18.58 -23.64 12.78
C TYR A 5 -17.93 -22.45 13.50
N ARG A 6 -17.93 -22.43 14.83
CA ARG A 6 -17.37 -21.30 15.61
C ARG A 6 -15.86 -21.13 15.37
N TYR A 7 -15.13 -22.23 15.25
CA TYR A 7 -13.70 -22.22 14.92
C TYR A 7 -13.43 -21.83 13.46
N LEU A 8 -14.30 -22.26 12.53
CA LEU A 8 -14.26 -21.84 11.13
C LEU A 8 -14.49 -20.33 10.98
N TRP A 9 -15.47 -19.76 11.68
CA TRP A 9 -15.72 -18.32 11.69
C TRP A 9 -14.57 -17.51 12.28
N LEU A 10 -13.93 -18.00 13.35
CA LEU A 10 -12.74 -17.36 13.94
C LEU A 10 -11.54 -17.42 12.99
N ALA A 11 -11.30 -18.57 12.33
CA ALA A 11 -10.24 -18.71 11.35
C ALA A 11 -10.47 -17.79 10.14
N LEU A 12 -11.70 -17.71 9.64
CA LEU A 12 -12.08 -16.82 8.53
C LEU A 12 -11.88 -15.35 8.90
N GLY A 13 -12.25 -14.95 10.12
CA GLY A 13 -12.03 -13.60 10.64
C GLY A 13 -10.54 -13.25 10.74
N LEU A 14 -9.70 -14.17 11.22
CA LEU A 14 -8.24 -13.97 11.28
C LEU A 14 -7.62 -13.86 9.88
N VAL A 15 -8.05 -14.70 8.94
CA VAL A 15 -7.59 -14.65 7.54
C VAL A 15 -7.99 -13.34 6.88
N LEU A 16 -9.22 -12.87 7.10
CA LEU A 16 -9.68 -11.58 6.57
C LEU A 16 -8.87 -10.42 7.15
N VAL A 17 -8.63 -10.38 8.46
CA VAL A 17 -7.77 -9.37 9.10
C VAL A 17 -6.35 -9.41 8.53
N PHE A 18 -5.81 -10.60 8.27
CA PHE A 18 -4.51 -10.78 7.66
C PHE A 18 -4.47 -10.25 6.22
N ILE A 19 -5.46 -10.58 5.39
CA ILE A 19 -5.58 -10.09 4.01
C ILE A 19 -5.72 -8.56 3.97
N PHE A 20 -6.56 -7.98 4.83
CA PHE A 20 -6.72 -6.52 4.93
C PHE A 20 -5.44 -5.82 5.40
N ARG A 21 -4.68 -6.43 6.32
CA ARG A 21 -3.36 -5.91 6.70
C ARG A 21 -2.34 -6.06 5.58
N LEU A 22 -2.38 -7.16 4.82
CA LEU A 22 -1.49 -7.38 3.68
C LEU A 22 -1.62 -6.27 2.64
N GLN A 23 -2.85 -5.83 2.32
CA GLN A 23 -3.10 -4.73 1.37
C GLN A 23 -2.39 -3.42 1.74
N ILE A 24 -2.10 -3.19 3.02
CA ILE A 24 -1.37 -2.00 3.49
C ILE A 24 0.12 -2.30 3.66
N ILE A 25 0.46 -3.48 4.18
CA ILE A 25 1.84 -3.88 4.44
C ILE A 25 2.62 -4.06 3.14
N LEU A 26 2.03 -4.67 2.11
CA LEU A 26 2.72 -4.96 0.86
C LEU A 26 3.18 -3.69 0.12
N PRO A 27 2.33 -2.65 -0.02
CA PRO A 27 2.76 -1.37 -0.57
C PRO A 27 3.85 -0.67 0.23
N ILE A 28 3.71 -0.65 1.56
CA ILE A 28 4.69 -0.01 2.43
C ILE A 28 6.02 -0.75 2.30
N ALA A 29 6.02 -2.08 2.36
CA ALA A 29 7.21 -2.89 2.17
C ALA A 29 7.83 -2.69 0.78
N TYR A 30 7.02 -2.60 -0.28
CA TYR A 30 7.49 -2.35 -1.64
C TYR A 30 8.18 -0.98 -1.77
N ILE A 31 7.54 0.08 -1.27
CA ILE A 31 8.11 1.45 -1.26
C ILE A 31 9.39 1.50 -0.42
N SER A 32 9.38 0.93 0.79
CA SER A 32 10.53 0.91 1.69
C SER A 32 11.70 0.15 1.09
N THR A 33 11.45 -1.01 0.47
CA THR A 33 12.49 -1.81 -0.20
C THR A 33 13.07 -1.05 -1.39
N GLY A 34 12.21 -0.41 -2.19
CA GLY A 34 12.62 0.45 -3.30
C GLY A 34 13.51 1.61 -2.88
N PHE A 35 13.12 2.28 -1.80
CA PHE A 35 13.88 3.38 -1.21
C PHE A 35 15.25 2.90 -0.70
N LEU A 36 15.31 1.75 -0.02
CA LEU A 36 16.58 1.16 0.43
C LEU A 36 17.50 0.81 -0.74
N PHE A 37 16.97 0.26 -1.84
CA PHE A 37 17.76 0.02 -3.05
C PHE A 37 18.31 1.32 -3.64
N TYR A 38 17.50 2.38 -3.71
CA TYR A 38 17.95 3.67 -4.24
C TYR A 38 19.02 4.33 -3.35
N LEU A 39 18.89 4.23 -2.02
CA LEU A 39 19.95 4.63 -1.09
C LEU A 39 21.24 3.84 -1.32
N PHE A 40 21.12 2.52 -1.49
CA PHE A 40 22.27 1.67 -1.79
C PHE A 40 22.95 2.10 -3.09
N PHE A 41 22.19 2.35 -4.17
CA PHE A 41 22.75 2.83 -5.43
C PHE A 41 23.40 4.22 -5.30
N PHE A 42 22.83 5.12 -4.50
CA PHE A 42 23.42 6.42 -4.23
C PHE A 42 24.77 6.28 -3.50
N CYS A 43 24.81 5.46 -2.44
CA CYS A 43 26.04 5.19 -1.70
C CYS A 43 27.09 4.48 -2.57
N TRP A 44 26.67 3.50 -3.39
CA TRP A 44 27.54 2.82 -4.34
C TRP A 44 28.10 3.77 -5.38
N ALA A 45 27.28 4.67 -5.92
CA ALA A 45 27.68 5.68 -6.89
C ALA A 45 28.73 6.64 -6.31
N LYS A 46 28.55 7.05 -5.05
CA LYS A 46 29.53 7.84 -4.32
C LYS A 46 30.82 7.06 -4.05
N ALA A 47 30.72 5.79 -3.65
CA ALA A 47 31.90 4.92 -3.42
C ALA A 47 32.70 4.63 -4.70
N LYS A 48 32.07 4.74 -5.87
CA LYS A 48 32.71 4.60 -7.19
C LYS A 48 33.25 5.92 -7.74
N ASN A 49 33.21 7.02 -6.97
CA ASN A 49 33.64 8.35 -7.39
C ASN A 49 33.05 8.76 -8.76
N LEU A 50 31.78 8.42 -8.99
CA LEU A 50 31.11 8.79 -10.24
C LEU A 50 31.02 10.31 -10.43
N ASP A 51 31.07 11.08 -9.35
CA ASP A 51 31.16 12.53 -9.36
C ASP A 51 32.46 13.07 -9.96
N GLU A 52 33.56 12.31 -9.90
CA GLU A 52 34.82 12.67 -10.55
C GLU A 52 34.86 12.23 -12.01
N SER A 53 34.22 11.09 -12.32
CA SER A 53 34.23 10.49 -13.64
C SER A 53 33.22 11.13 -14.61
N TYR A 54 32.15 11.72 -14.08
CA TYR A 54 31.05 12.27 -14.87
C TYR A 54 30.54 13.58 -14.25
N ASN A 55 30.68 14.70 -14.97
CA ASN A 55 30.27 16.03 -14.52
C ASN A 55 28.81 16.13 -14.06
N GLY A 56 27.90 15.33 -14.64
CA GLY A 56 26.49 15.31 -14.23
C GLY A 56 26.26 14.72 -12.84
N TRP A 57 27.11 13.80 -12.39
CA TRP A 57 26.99 13.15 -11.08
C TRP A 57 27.50 14.01 -9.94
N TYR A 58 28.38 14.99 -10.22
CA TYR A 58 28.90 15.90 -9.22
C TYR A 58 27.78 16.63 -8.47
N TYR A 59 26.83 17.24 -9.19
CA TYR A 59 25.70 17.91 -8.57
C TYR A 59 24.78 16.93 -7.82
N VAL A 60 24.58 15.73 -8.37
CA VAL A 60 23.68 14.72 -7.80
C VAL A 60 24.21 14.18 -6.47
N LEU A 61 25.51 13.86 -6.40
CA LEU A 61 26.14 13.22 -5.25
C LEU A 61 26.63 14.20 -4.18
N ASN A 62 26.94 15.45 -4.56
CA ASN A 62 27.54 16.45 -3.65
C ASN A 62 26.58 17.55 -3.19
N SER A 63 25.31 17.53 -3.61
CA SER A 63 24.29 18.48 -3.17
C SER A 63 23.11 17.77 -2.51
N ALA A 64 22.63 18.33 -1.39
CA ALA A 64 21.40 17.86 -0.74
C ALA A 64 20.19 17.90 -1.68
N LYS A 65 20.14 18.90 -2.58
CA LYS A 65 19.08 18.99 -3.60
C LYS A 65 19.24 17.86 -4.63
N GLY A 66 20.46 17.61 -5.09
CA GLY A 66 20.76 16.53 -6.05
C GLY A 66 20.40 15.15 -5.50
N MET A 67 20.77 14.87 -4.26
CA MET A 67 20.40 13.65 -3.55
C MET A 67 18.89 13.49 -3.45
N PHE A 68 18.18 14.55 -3.08
CA PHE A 68 16.72 14.53 -2.99
C PHE A 68 16.07 14.25 -4.35
N TYR A 69 16.54 14.90 -5.43
CA TYR A 69 16.04 14.64 -6.78
C TYR A 69 16.35 13.21 -7.26
N PHE A 70 17.51 12.65 -6.91
CA PHE A 70 17.85 11.26 -7.24
C PHE A 70 16.90 10.27 -6.57
N LEU A 71 16.68 10.43 -5.25
CA LEU A 71 15.72 9.62 -4.51
C LEU A 71 14.29 9.80 -5.04
N LEU A 72 13.91 11.04 -5.41
CA LEU A 72 12.61 11.34 -6.00
C LEU A 72 12.42 10.72 -7.39
N SER A 73 13.47 10.72 -8.21
CA SER A 73 13.44 10.08 -9.53
C SER A 73 13.19 8.57 -9.40
N GLY A 74 13.71 7.97 -8.32
CA GLY A 74 13.36 6.62 -7.93
C GLY A 74 11.88 6.46 -7.70
N SER A 75 11.23 7.34 -6.92
CA SER A 75 9.78 7.29 -6.65
C SER A 75 8.88 7.29 -7.89
N VAL A 76 9.34 7.84 -9.03
CA VAL A 76 8.57 7.85 -10.29
C VAL A 76 8.35 6.43 -10.83
N LEU A 77 9.33 5.53 -10.64
CA LEU A 77 9.20 4.11 -11.00
C LEU A 77 8.12 3.38 -10.17
N TRP A 78 7.78 3.91 -8.99
CA TRP A 78 6.76 3.36 -8.08
C TRP A 78 5.38 3.97 -8.34
N GLY A 79 5.31 4.97 -9.23
CA GLY A 79 4.08 5.66 -9.63
C GLY A 79 2.94 4.73 -10.03
N PRO A 80 3.16 3.72 -10.89
CA PRO A 80 2.09 2.80 -11.29
C PRO A 80 1.44 2.07 -10.12
N VAL A 81 2.24 1.59 -9.14
CA VAL A 81 1.75 0.87 -7.96
C VAL A 81 1.04 1.81 -6.97
N LEU A 82 1.59 3.00 -6.78
CA LEU A 82 0.98 4.04 -5.96
C LEU A 82 -0.35 4.53 -6.53
N ILE A 83 -0.45 4.68 -7.85
CA ILE A 83 -1.67 5.09 -8.55
C ILE A 83 -2.76 4.02 -8.39
N THR A 84 -2.44 2.74 -8.60
CA THR A 84 -3.42 1.66 -8.43
C THR A 84 -3.95 1.59 -7.00
N LEU A 85 -3.07 1.73 -6.01
CA LEU A 85 -3.47 1.78 -4.59
C LEU A 85 -4.32 3.00 -4.27
N PHE A 86 -3.96 4.17 -4.80
CA PHE A 86 -4.71 5.39 -4.57
C PHE A 86 -6.12 5.30 -5.19
N LEU A 87 -6.24 4.71 -6.38
CA LEU A 87 -7.52 4.47 -7.03
C LEU A 87 -8.39 3.50 -6.22
N GLU A 88 -7.84 2.36 -5.78
CA GLU A 88 -8.56 1.41 -4.92
C GLU A 88 -8.98 2.02 -3.58
N MET A 89 -8.10 2.77 -2.91
CA MET A 89 -8.43 3.44 -1.65
C MET A 89 -9.51 4.50 -1.85
N LYS A 90 -9.42 5.30 -2.93
CA LYS A 90 -10.42 6.31 -3.27
C LYS A 90 -11.78 5.67 -3.57
N GLU A 91 -11.81 4.55 -4.27
CA GLU A 91 -13.03 3.83 -4.60
C GLU A 91 -13.67 3.19 -3.37
N LYS A 92 -12.85 2.61 -2.48
CA LYS A 92 -13.28 2.08 -1.18
C LYS A 92 -13.84 3.19 -0.28
N PHE A 93 -13.16 4.33 -0.20
CA PHE A 93 -13.62 5.49 0.57
C PHE A 93 -14.91 6.07 -0.01
N LYS A 94 -15.06 6.11 -1.35
CA LYS A 94 -16.30 6.56 -2.01
C LYS A 94 -17.49 5.62 -1.76
N ARG A 95 -17.27 4.30 -1.66
CA ARG A 95 -18.30 3.32 -1.24
C ARG A 95 -18.69 3.49 0.23
N ASP A 96 -17.73 3.64 1.13
CA ASP A 96 -17.98 3.70 2.58
C ASP A 96 -18.54 5.06 3.04
N SER A 97 -18.16 6.16 2.38
CA SER A 97 -18.45 7.53 2.86
C SER A 97 -19.87 8.04 2.62
N LYS A 98 -20.60 7.54 1.62
CA LYS A 98 -21.87 8.21 1.26
C LYS A 98 -23.09 7.67 1.97
N HIS A 99 -23.21 6.36 2.25
CA HIS A 99 -24.45 5.82 2.82
C HIS A 99 -24.30 4.56 3.68
N ALA A 100 -23.15 3.87 3.70
CA ALA A 100 -23.05 2.56 4.35
C ALA A 100 -23.21 2.64 5.87
N TRP A 101 -22.52 3.56 6.54
CA TRP A 101 -22.65 3.74 8.00
C TRP A 101 -24.02 4.31 8.41
N MET A 102 -24.58 5.23 7.62
CA MET A 102 -25.92 5.78 7.87
C MET A 102 -27.04 4.76 7.62
N GLN A 103 -26.90 3.88 6.62
CA GLN A 103 -27.81 2.75 6.39
C GLN A 103 -27.63 1.67 7.45
N TYR A 104 -26.41 1.39 7.92
CA TYR A 104 -26.15 0.47 9.02
C TYR A 104 -26.80 0.94 10.33
N ILE A 105 -26.70 2.24 10.66
CA ILE A 105 -27.38 2.80 11.84
C ILE A 105 -28.90 2.77 11.68
N LYS A 106 -29.43 3.09 10.49
CA LYS A 106 -30.88 3.05 10.24
C LYS A 106 -31.46 1.64 10.22
N ASN A 107 -30.73 0.64 9.73
CA ASN A 107 -31.23 -0.72 9.62
C ASN A 107 -30.10 -1.78 9.61
N PRO A 108 -29.49 -2.07 10.77
CA PRO A 108 -28.30 -2.93 10.86
C PRO A 108 -28.59 -4.37 10.41
N MET A 109 -29.82 -4.84 10.62
CA MET A 109 -30.28 -6.18 10.23
C MET A 109 -30.35 -6.38 8.72
N GLN A 110 -30.61 -5.32 7.95
CA GLN A 110 -30.76 -5.40 6.50
C GLN A 110 -29.39 -5.66 5.83
N MET A 111 -28.35 -4.98 6.31
CA MET A 111 -26.99 -5.16 5.79
C MET A 111 -26.43 -6.55 6.08
N HIS A 112 -26.73 -7.12 7.26
CA HIS A 112 -26.38 -8.51 7.57
C HIS A 112 -27.18 -9.52 6.73
N ARG A 113 -28.45 -9.25 6.44
CA ARG A 113 -29.29 -10.10 5.58
C ARG A 113 -28.81 -10.08 4.12
N ASP A 114 -28.50 -8.90 3.58
CA ASP A 114 -28.05 -8.75 2.20
C ASP A 114 -26.64 -9.33 2.00
N TRP A 115 -25.77 -9.18 3.00
CA TRP A 115 -24.48 -9.87 3.02
C TRP A 115 -24.66 -11.39 3.04
N PHE A 116 -25.57 -11.91 3.86
CA PHE A 116 -25.85 -13.35 3.94
C PHE A 116 -26.41 -13.89 2.61
N ASN A 117 -27.36 -13.19 1.99
CA ASN A 117 -27.95 -13.61 0.72
C ASN A 117 -26.94 -13.63 -0.43
N ASN A 118 -26.06 -12.62 -0.51
CA ASN A 118 -25.01 -12.56 -1.53
C ASN A 118 -23.86 -13.55 -1.32
N PHE A 119 -23.69 -14.10 -0.12
CA PHE A 119 -22.62 -15.05 0.20
C PHE A 119 -23.01 -16.52 -0.09
N TYR A 120 -24.31 -16.81 -0.16
CA TYR A 120 -24.86 -18.15 -0.38
C TYR A 120 -25.51 -18.34 -1.77
N GLN A 121 -25.45 -17.33 -2.64
CA GLN A 121 -25.64 -17.47 -4.09
C GLN A 121 -24.29 -17.74 -4.76
#